data_AF-A0A6N8BFH9-F1
#
_entry.id   AF-A0A6N8BFH9-F1
#
_cell.length_a   1.000
_cell.length_b   1.000
_cell.length_c   1.000
_cell.angle_alpha   90.00
_cell.angle_beta   90.00
_cell.angle_gamma   90.00
#
_symmetry.space_group_name_H-M   'P 1'
#
loop_
_entity.id
_entity.type
_entity.pdbx_description
1 polymer ?
#
loop_
_entity_poly.entity_id
_entity_poly.type
_entity_poly.pdbx_seq_one_letter_code
_entity_poly.pdbx_strand_id
1 'polypeptide(L)'
;MIYQQYLPYAIAALGFALAFAGLGVLITNGAEAIYYKLTGKINLKKLYKKKQEATDPVKTLKSWHEDFEKNKELINMSVVVLAMGFLFALIVSGKTLKIYGFVSGTGAGALLYSMFSKNKKKGVRLKKLREAMLIYDAVNVFGETGENLPNTLERILPALDVLRPAIEKFIKRYPYESKEAVLDMEKDMDFPEASLLTSVLLQVIASGGNNMITTSEGVRMETIRKTMYKTEIAVRPLYRQLVLFLPLIVGMSMVLYALGSHVLDSLSAFNSSNIMK
;
A
#
# COMPACT_ATOMS: atom_id res chain seq x y z
N MET A 1 -11.66 30.68 2.47
CA MET A 1 -10.25 30.97 2.09
C MET A 1 -9.34 29.73 1.97
N ILE A 2 -9.73 28.54 2.45
CA ILE A 2 -8.86 27.33 2.41
C ILE A 2 -8.69 26.75 0.98
N TYR A 3 -9.64 26.97 0.06
CA TYR A 3 -9.60 26.39 -1.29
C TYR A 3 -8.58 27.04 -2.26
N GLN A 4 -8.15 28.28 -2.02
CA GLN A 4 -7.20 28.96 -2.93
C GLN A 4 -5.77 28.41 -2.84
N GLN A 5 -5.39 27.80 -1.71
CA GLN A 5 -4.05 27.22 -1.55
C GLN A 5 -3.88 25.86 -2.24
N TYR A 6 -4.96 25.09 -2.45
CA TYR A 6 -4.87 23.75 -3.05
C TYR A 6 -5.05 23.73 -4.58
N LEU A 7 -5.62 24.80 -5.15
CA LEU A 7 -5.84 24.95 -6.59
C LEU A 7 -4.55 24.83 -7.43
N PRO A 8 -3.41 25.46 -7.08
CA PRO A 8 -2.18 25.32 -7.88
C PRO A 8 -1.59 23.91 -7.82
N TYR A 9 -1.72 23.21 -6.69
CA TYR A 9 -1.26 21.82 -6.56
C TYR A 9 -2.11 20.85 -7.38
N ALA A 10 -3.43 21.07 -7.44
CA ALA A 10 -4.33 20.27 -8.27
C ALA A 10 -4.08 20.48 -9.77
N ILE A 11 -3.82 21.72 -10.20
CA ILE A 11 -3.48 22.04 -11.59
C ILE A 11 -2.11 21.47 -11.96
N ALA A 12 -1.12 21.55 -11.07
CA ALA A 12 0.18 20.92 -11.27
C ALA A 12 0.06 19.40 -11.35
N ALA A 13 -0.71 18.76 -10.47
CA ALA A 13 -0.96 17.32 -10.49
C ALA A 13 -1.66 16.87 -11.79
N LEU A 14 -2.64 17.64 -12.28
CA LEU A 14 -3.31 17.39 -13.56
C LEU A 14 -2.37 17.59 -14.75
N GLY A 15 -1.51 18.62 -14.72
CA GLY A 15 -0.50 18.87 -15.75
C GLY A 15 0.54 17.75 -15.81
N PHE A 16 1.01 17.27 -14.66
CA PHE A 16 1.88 16.09 -14.58
C PHE A 16 1.17 14.84 -15.07
N ALA A 17 -0.08 14.60 -14.67
CA ALA A 17 -0.85 13.43 -15.12
C ALA A 17 -1.05 13.42 -16.65
N LEU A 18 -1.35 14.57 -17.26
CA LEU A 18 -1.49 14.72 -18.71
C LEU A 18 -0.16 14.58 -19.45
N ALA A 19 0.94 15.11 -18.90
CA ALA A 19 2.28 14.94 -19.47
C ALA A 19 2.74 13.47 -19.41
N PHE A 20 2.43 12.76 -18.33
CA PHE A 20 2.69 11.32 -18.21
C PHE A 20 1.78 10.49 -19.13
N ALA A 21 0.53 10.88 -19.34
CA ALA A 21 -0.36 10.25 -20.32
C ALA A 21 0.17 10.46 -21.76
N GLY A 22 0.63 11.67 -22.10
CA GLY A 22 1.23 11.97 -23.40
C GLY A 22 2.55 11.21 -23.64
N LEU A 23 3.41 11.12 -22.63
CA LEU A 23 4.62 10.30 -22.67
C LEU A 23 4.29 8.81 -22.76
N GLY A 24 3.24 8.34 -22.07
CA GLY A 24 2.74 6.97 -22.17
C GLY A 24 2.27 6.63 -23.58
N VAL A 25 1.56 7.54 -24.26
CA VAL A 25 1.15 7.40 -25.66
C VAL A 25 2.36 7.40 -26.60
N LEU A 26 3.37 8.24 -26.35
CA LEU A 26 4.60 8.25 -27.17
C LEU A 26 5.47 7.01 -26.97
N ILE A 27 5.57 6.49 -25.74
CA ILE A 27 6.30 5.27 -25.42
C ILE A 27 5.56 4.05 -25.97
N THR A 28 4.22 4.00 -25.89
CA THR A 28 3.43 2.92 -26.49
C THR A 28 3.49 2.96 -28.00
N ASN A 29 3.39 4.12 -28.64
CA ASN A 29 3.55 4.26 -30.10
C ASN A 29 5.00 3.93 -30.54
N GLY A 30 6.01 4.32 -29.75
CA GLY A 30 7.41 3.99 -30.01
C GLY A 30 7.71 2.51 -29.80
N ALA A 31 7.14 1.90 -28.75
CA ALA A 31 7.24 0.47 -28.47
C ALA A 31 6.49 -0.36 -29.51
N GLU A 32 5.31 0.09 -29.96
CA GLU A 32 4.59 -0.52 -31.09
C GLU A 32 5.39 -0.38 -32.38
N ALA A 33 5.99 0.78 -32.68
CA ALA A 33 6.82 0.94 -33.86
C ALA A 33 8.06 0.01 -33.83
N ILE A 34 8.72 -0.12 -32.68
CA ILE A 34 9.85 -1.05 -32.49
C ILE A 34 9.37 -2.51 -32.55
N TYR A 35 8.23 -2.82 -31.94
CA TYR A 35 7.62 -4.15 -31.94
C TYR A 35 7.18 -4.56 -33.35
N TYR A 36 6.54 -3.69 -34.12
CA TYR A 36 6.18 -3.89 -35.53
C TYR A 36 7.42 -4.08 -36.41
N LYS A 37 8.48 -3.32 -36.15
CA LYS A 37 9.75 -3.44 -36.88
C LYS A 37 10.50 -4.75 -36.57
N LEU A 38 10.33 -5.29 -35.35
CA LEU A 38 10.91 -6.58 -34.92
C LEU A 38 10.05 -7.81 -35.25
N THR A 39 8.72 -7.70 -35.23
CA THR A 39 7.79 -8.83 -35.41
C THR A 39 7.05 -8.85 -36.75
N GLY A 40 7.33 -7.90 -37.63
CA GLY A 40 6.68 -7.69 -38.94
C GLY A 40 6.71 -8.86 -39.93
N LYS A 41 7.36 -9.98 -39.61
CA LYS A 41 7.31 -11.21 -40.43
C LYS A 41 6.51 -12.38 -39.84
N ILE A 42 6.06 -12.35 -38.57
CA ILE A 42 5.63 -13.60 -37.90
C ILE A 42 4.13 -13.68 -37.51
N ASN A 43 3.32 -12.60 -37.47
CA ASN A 43 1.97 -12.73 -36.86
C ASN A 43 0.77 -12.03 -37.54
N LEU A 44 0.74 -11.91 -38.88
CA LEU A 44 -0.46 -11.46 -39.59
C LEU A 44 -1.69 -12.38 -39.37
N LYS A 45 -1.49 -13.70 -39.16
CA LYS A 45 -2.58 -14.65 -38.84
C LYS A 45 -3.18 -14.46 -37.43
N LYS A 46 -2.39 -14.05 -36.43
CA LYS A 46 -2.90 -13.81 -35.07
C LYS A 46 -3.69 -12.51 -34.98
N LEU A 47 -3.29 -11.48 -35.73
CA LEU A 47 -4.01 -10.21 -35.80
C LEU A 47 -5.41 -10.36 -36.42
N TYR A 48 -5.58 -11.20 -37.46
CA TYR A 48 -6.90 -11.49 -38.04
C TYR A 48 -7.83 -12.22 -37.07
N LYS A 49 -7.33 -13.19 -36.31
CA LYS A 49 -8.11 -13.92 -35.30
C LYS A 49 -8.53 -13.02 -34.13
N LYS A 50 -7.64 -12.12 -33.70
CA LYS A 50 -7.91 -11.13 -32.64
C LYS A 50 -8.90 -10.03 -33.08
N LYS A 51 -8.91 -9.69 -34.38
CA LYS A 51 -9.90 -8.78 -34.99
C LYS A 51 -11.31 -9.39 -35.02
N GLN A 52 -11.41 -10.72 -35.07
CA GLN A 52 -12.65 -11.49 -35.06
C GLN A 52 -13.21 -11.70 -33.63
N GLU A 53 -12.34 -11.69 -32.61
CA GLU A 53 -12.74 -11.65 -31.18
C GLU A 53 -13.11 -10.24 -30.70
N ALA A 54 -12.68 -9.19 -31.41
CA ALA A 54 -12.98 -7.78 -31.11
C ALA A 54 -14.40 -7.33 -31.52
N THR A 55 -15.23 -8.24 -32.05
CA THR A 55 -16.61 -7.95 -32.48
C THR A 55 -17.59 -7.80 -31.31
N ASP A 56 -17.17 -8.13 -30.08
CA ASP A 56 -17.98 -8.01 -28.87
C ASP A 56 -17.28 -7.13 -27.81
N PRO A 57 -17.43 -5.79 -27.88
CA PRO A 57 -16.63 -4.83 -27.12
C PRO A 57 -16.78 -4.99 -25.60
N VAL A 58 -17.91 -5.53 -25.15
CA VAL A 58 -18.21 -5.79 -23.73
C VAL A 58 -17.32 -6.91 -23.18
N LYS A 59 -17.11 -7.98 -23.95
CA LYS A 59 -16.30 -9.12 -23.53
C LYS A 59 -14.82 -8.75 -23.45
N THR A 60 -14.34 -7.91 -24.37
CA THR A 60 -12.97 -7.38 -24.35
C THR A 60 -12.74 -6.39 -23.21
N LEU A 61 -13.71 -5.53 -22.88
CA LEU A 61 -13.63 -4.64 -21.73
C LEU A 61 -13.60 -5.41 -20.41
N LYS A 62 -14.41 -6.47 -20.30
CA LYS A 62 -14.44 -7.33 -19.12
C LYS A 62 -13.12 -8.09 -18.93
N SER A 63 -12.56 -8.68 -20.00
CA SER A 63 -11.28 -9.37 -19.92
C SER A 63 -10.14 -8.40 -19.59
N TRP A 64 -10.16 -7.18 -20.16
CA TRP A 64 -9.21 -6.13 -19.79
C TRP A 64 -9.34 -5.76 -18.31
N HIS A 65 -10.55 -5.57 -17.79
CA HIS A 65 -10.77 -5.26 -16.38
C HIS A 65 -10.24 -6.36 -15.46
N GLU A 66 -10.52 -7.63 -15.77
CA GLU A 66 -10.01 -8.78 -15.02
C GLU A 66 -8.47 -8.86 -15.07
N ASP A 67 -7.87 -8.63 -16.24
CA ASP A 67 -6.41 -8.57 -16.39
C ASP A 67 -5.80 -7.37 -15.63
N PHE A 68 -6.48 -6.23 -15.60
CA PHE A 68 -6.06 -5.05 -14.84
C PHE A 68 -6.11 -5.29 -13.34
N GLU A 69 -7.17 -5.93 -12.82
CA GLU A 69 -7.25 -6.27 -11.40
C GLU A 69 -6.18 -7.29 -11.00
N LYS A 70 -6.00 -8.33 -11.81
CA LYS A 70 -5.00 -9.37 -11.57
C LYS A 70 -3.58 -8.81 -11.57
N ASN A 71 -3.31 -7.82 -12.40
CA ASN A 71 -1.99 -7.19 -12.54
C ASN A 71 -1.86 -5.84 -11.84
N LYS A 72 -2.85 -5.42 -11.03
CA LYS A 72 -2.89 -4.08 -10.41
C LYS A 72 -1.63 -3.77 -9.60
N GLU A 73 -1.08 -4.77 -8.91
CA GLU A 73 0.15 -4.62 -8.13
C GLU A 73 1.39 -4.43 -9.03
N LEU A 74 1.46 -5.14 -10.16
CA LEU A 74 2.53 -4.98 -11.16
C LEU A 74 2.44 -3.64 -11.87
N ILE A 75 1.22 -3.19 -12.20
CA ILE A 75 0.99 -1.89 -12.83
C ILE A 75 1.40 -0.76 -11.88
N ASN A 76 0.93 -0.80 -10.62
CA ASN A 76 1.33 0.19 -9.62
C ASN A 76 2.85 0.20 -9.40
N MET A 77 3.49 -0.98 -9.37
CA MET A 77 4.95 -1.08 -9.30
C MET A 77 5.61 -0.40 -10.50
N SER A 78 5.18 -0.74 -11.72
CA SER A 78 5.76 -0.19 -12.95
C SER A 78 5.62 1.33 -13.03
N VAL A 79 4.47 1.88 -12.62
CA VAL A 79 4.23 3.33 -12.59
C VAL A 79 5.17 4.02 -11.61
N VAL A 80 5.33 3.50 -10.39
CA VAL A 80 6.24 4.09 -9.40
C VAL A 80 7.70 3.99 -9.85
N VAL A 81 8.11 2.85 -10.39
CA VAL A 81 9.48 2.61 -10.89
C VAL A 81 9.81 3.56 -12.04
N LEU A 82 8.90 3.68 -13.03
CA LEU A 82 9.09 4.57 -14.17
C LEU A 82 9.07 6.03 -13.76
N ALA A 83 8.16 6.43 -12.86
CA ALA A 83 8.10 7.81 -12.36
C ALA A 83 9.42 8.20 -11.65
N MET A 84 9.96 7.31 -10.81
CA MET A 84 11.26 7.54 -10.15
C MET A 84 12.42 7.59 -11.15
N GLY A 85 12.41 6.71 -12.16
CA GLY A 85 13.36 6.76 -13.27
C GLY A 85 13.34 8.09 -14.01
N PHE A 86 12.15 8.57 -14.38
CA PHE A 86 11.98 9.86 -15.04
C PHE A 86 12.42 11.03 -14.16
N LEU A 87 12.06 11.04 -12.87
CA LEU A 87 12.47 12.08 -11.93
C LEU A 87 14.00 12.18 -11.83
N PHE A 88 14.68 11.05 -11.67
CA PHE A 88 16.15 11.04 -11.62
C PHE A 88 16.79 11.43 -12.95
N ALA A 89 16.22 11.00 -14.08
CA ALA A 89 16.71 11.39 -15.40
C ALA A 89 16.57 12.91 -15.67
N LEU A 90 15.58 13.58 -15.06
CA LEU A 90 15.38 15.03 -15.19
C LEU A 90 16.38 15.83 -14.33
N ILE A 91 16.79 15.30 -13.18
CA ILE A 91 17.76 15.95 -12.28
C ILE A 91 19.17 15.95 -12.88
N VAL A 92 19.50 14.95 -13.70
CA VAL A 92 20.85 14.75 -14.22
C VAL A 92 21.04 15.42 -15.59
N SER A 93 22.13 16.18 -15.74
CA SER A 93 22.45 16.92 -16.96
C SER A 93 23.31 16.11 -17.95
N GLY A 94 22.96 16.19 -19.24
CA GLY A 94 23.72 15.55 -20.34
C GLY A 94 23.10 14.23 -20.84
N LYS A 95 23.11 14.00 -22.16
CA LYS A 95 22.37 12.89 -22.81
C LYS A 95 22.76 11.50 -22.28
N THR A 96 24.05 11.26 -22.05
CA THR A 96 24.56 9.99 -21.49
C THR A 96 24.24 9.85 -20.01
N LEU A 97 24.40 10.92 -19.23
CA LEU A 97 24.12 10.92 -17.80
C LEU A 97 22.63 10.79 -17.48
N LYS A 98 21.72 11.25 -18.36
CA LYS A 98 20.27 11.00 -18.26
C LYS A 98 19.92 9.52 -18.29
N ILE A 99 20.62 8.73 -19.10
CA ILE A 99 20.41 7.27 -19.16
C ILE A 99 20.84 6.63 -17.83
N TYR A 100 21.99 7.02 -17.28
CA TYR A 100 22.43 6.55 -15.97
C TYR A 100 21.48 7.00 -14.84
N GLY A 101 20.98 8.24 -14.90
CA GLY A 101 19.94 8.77 -14.00
C GLY A 101 18.66 7.93 -14.06
N PHE A 102 18.20 7.58 -15.25
CA PHE A 102 17.03 6.72 -15.42
C PHE A 102 17.24 5.31 -14.83
N VAL A 103 18.37 4.67 -15.13
CA VAL A 103 18.68 3.32 -14.62
C VAL A 103 18.83 3.31 -13.09
N SER A 104 19.52 4.29 -12.52
CA SER A 104 19.64 4.43 -11.06
C SER A 104 18.30 4.75 -10.39
N GLY A 105 17.50 5.64 -10.98
CA GLY A 105 16.18 6.02 -10.47
C GLY A 105 15.16 4.88 -10.53
N THR A 106 15.16 4.08 -11.60
CA THR A 106 14.33 2.86 -11.69
C THR A 106 14.75 1.82 -10.67
N GLY A 107 16.05 1.62 -10.46
CA GLY A 107 16.59 0.74 -9.40
C GLY A 107 16.14 1.18 -8.00
N ALA A 108 16.26 2.48 -7.69
CA ALA A 108 15.80 3.05 -6.43
C ALA A 108 14.28 2.93 -6.26
N GLY A 109 13.50 3.21 -7.31
CA GLY A 109 12.05 3.07 -7.31
C GLY A 109 11.60 1.62 -7.04
N ALA A 110 12.28 0.63 -7.61
CA ALA A 110 11.98 -0.77 -7.38
C ALA A 110 12.27 -1.20 -5.94
N LEU A 111 13.39 -0.74 -5.37
CA LEU A 111 13.73 -0.98 -3.97
C LEU A 111 12.71 -0.33 -3.02
N LEU A 112 12.36 0.93 -3.24
CA LEU A 112 11.37 1.65 -2.43
C LEU A 112 9.99 0.98 -2.49
N TYR A 113 9.55 0.59 -3.69
CA TYR A 113 8.28 -0.11 -3.84
C TYR A 113 8.28 -1.46 -3.12
N SER A 114 9.36 -2.24 -3.22
CA SER A 114 9.51 -3.52 -2.52
C SER A 114 9.49 -3.36 -1.00
N MET A 115 10.14 -2.32 -0.46
CA MET A 115 10.06 -1.99 0.96
C MET A 115 8.65 -1.57 1.36
N PHE A 116 8.01 -0.73 0.55
CA PHE A 116 6.66 -0.24 0.81
C PHE A 116 5.61 -1.36 0.79
N SER A 117 5.66 -2.26 -0.19
CA SER A 117 4.72 -3.38 -0.30
C SER A 117 4.86 -4.36 0.88
N LYS A 118 6.10 -4.66 1.29
CA LYS A 118 6.39 -5.43 2.51
C LYS A 118 5.83 -4.73 3.75
N ASN A 119 6.01 -3.42 3.86
CA ASN A 119 5.50 -2.63 4.98
C ASN A 119 3.97 -2.55 5.01
N LYS A 120 3.31 -2.48 3.85
CA LYS A 120 1.84 -2.49 3.76
C LYS A 120 1.27 -3.80 4.30
N LYS A 121 1.84 -4.95 3.90
CA LYS A 121 1.43 -6.27 4.42
C LYS A 121 1.64 -6.37 5.94
N LYS A 122 2.79 -5.87 6.43
CA LYS A 122 3.07 -5.78 7.87
C LYS A 122 2.09 -4.85 8.60
N GLY A 123 1.68 -3.75 7.98
CA GLY A 123 0.73 -2.79 8.54
C GLY A 123 -0.66 -3.38 8.75
N VAL A 124 -1.17 -4.15 7.78
CA VAL A 124 -2.45 -4.86 7.93
C VAL A 124 -2.38 -5.88 9.07
N ARG A 125 -1.29 -6.68 9.13
CA ARG A 125 -1.08 -7.62 10.24
C ARG A 125 -1.01 -6.90 11.59
N LEU A 126 -0.28 -5.79 11.67
CA LEU A 126 -0.15 -5.01 12.90
C LEU A 126 -1.49 -4.41 13.34
N LYS A 127 -2.31 -3.98 12.39
CA LYS A 127 -3.67 -3.49 12.66
C LYS A 127 -4.57 -4.61 13.20
N LYS A 128 -4.57 -5.78 12.56
CA LYS A 128 -5.25 -6.98 13.08
C LYS A 128 -4.77 -7.33 14.51
N LEU A 129 -3.46 -7.32 14.73
CA LEU A 129 -2.88 -7.62 16.04
C LEU A 129 -3.30 -6.61 17.11
N ARG A 130 -3.32 -5.31 16.79
CA ARG A 130 -3.78 -4.27 17.71
C ARG A 130 -5.25 -4.45 18.08
N GLU A 131 -6.09 -4.74 17.09
CA GLU A 131 -7.50 -5.04 17.31
C GLU A 131 -7.69 -6.31 18.15
N ALA A 132 -6.87 -7.35 17.94
CA ALA A 132 -6.86 -8.56 18.77
C ALA A 132 -6.50 -8.27 20.23
N MET A 133 -5.52 -7.38 20.48
CA MET A 133 -5.18 -6.93 21.83
C MET A 133 -6.32 -6.14 22.46
N LEU A 134 -7.02 -5.30 21.69
CA LEU A 134 -8.18 -4.57 22.18
C LEU A 134 -9.30 -5.52 22.62
N ILE A 135 -9.53 -6.59 21.85
CA ILE A 135 -10.48 -7.65 22.23
C ILE A 135 -10.04 -8.33 23.52
N TYR A 136 -8.77 -8.73 23.62
CA TYR A 136 -8.21 -9.36 24.81
C TYR A 136 -8.35 -8.46 26.06
N ASP A 137 -8.03 -7.17 25.93
CA ASP A 137 -8.14 -6.21 27.02
C ASP A 137 -9.59 -6.00 27.45
N ALA A 138 -10.52 -5.89 26.49
CA ALA A 138 -11.94 -5.79 26.78
C ALA A 138 -12.47 -7.03 27.50
N VAL A 139 -12.10 -8.23 27.04
CA VAL A 139 -12.52 -9.48 27.69
C VAL A 139 -11.98 -9.59 29.11
N ASN A 140 -10.76 -9.14 29.37
CA ASN A 140 -10.24 -9.07 30.74
C ASN A 140 -11.02 -8.09 31.60
N VAL A 141 -11.18 -6.85 31.14
CA VAL A 141 -11.82 -5.77 31.92
C VAL A 141 -13.29 -6.07 32.18
N PHE A 142 -14.04 -6.51 31.16
CA PHE A 142 -15.47 -6.80 31.30
C PHE A 142 -15.74 -8.20 31.88
N GLY A 143 -14.80 -9.13 31.74
CA GLY A 143 -14.87 -10.43 32.42
C GLY A 143 -14.86 -10.28 33.94
N GLU A 144 -14.03 -9.38 34.48
CA GLU A 144 -14.05 -9.05 35.92
C GLU A 144 -15.40 -8.48 36.39
N THR A 145 -16.16 -7.85 35.49
CA THR A 145 -17.51 -7.33 35.78
C THR A 145 -18.63 -8.35 35.60
N GLY A 146 -18.31 -9.57 35.16
CA GLY A 146 -19.28 -10.64 34.93
C GLY A 146 -20.13 -10.45 33.66
N GLU A 147 -19.71 -9.58 32.74
CA GLU A 147 -20.43 -9.42 31.48
C GLU A 147 -20.21 -10.62 30.55
N ASN A 148 -21.27 -11.03 29.85
CA ASN A 148 -21.21 -12.11 28.87
C ASN A 148 -20.31 -11.72 27.69
N LEU A 149 -19.48 -12.66 27.23
CA LEU A 149 -18.58 -12.48 26.09
C LEU A 149 -19.22 -11.79 24.85
N PRO A 150 -20.41 -12.20 24.35
CA PRO A 150 -21.03 -11.54 23.20
C PRO A 150 -21.34 -10.05 23.46
N ASN A 151 -21.77 -9.68 24.67
CA ASN A 151 -22.06 -8.29 25.02
C ASN A 151 -20.76 -7.46 25.06
N THR A 152 -19.69 -8.03 25.62
CA THR A 152 -18.36 -7.41 25.63
C THR A 152 -17.87 -7.14 24.21
N LEU A 153 -18.01 -8.13 23.31
CA LEU A 153 -17.60 -8.00 21.91
C LEU A 153 -18.47 -6.99 21.14
N GLU A 154 -19.78 -6.93 21.42
CA GLU A 154 -20.70 -5.98 20.81
C GLU A 154 -20.32 -4.53 21.15
N ARG A 155 -19.90 -4.26 22.40
CA ARG A 155 -19.45 -2.93 22.84
C ARG A 155 -18.19 -2.45 22.15
N ILE A 156 -17.28 -3.36 21.79
CA ILE A 156 -16.02 -2.98 21.12
C ILE A 156 -16.11 -2.94 19.60
N LEU A 157 -17.19 -3.45 18.98
CA LEU A 157 -17.39 -3.43 17.53
C LEU A 157 -17.11 -2.05 16.88
N PRO A 158 -17.55 -0.91 17.45
CA PRO A 158 -17.29 0.41 16.87
C PRO A 158 -15.80 0.77 16.80
N ALA A 159 -14.97 0.21 17.69
CA ALA A 159 -13.53 0.44 17.75
C ALA A 159 -12.71 -0.47 16.83
N LEU A 160 -13.35 -1.47 16.22
CA LEU A 160 -12.71 -2.44 15.33
C LEU A 160 -12.97 -2.05 13.88
N ASP A 161 -11.93 -2.08 13.04
CA ASP A 161 -12.04 -1.81 11.61
C ASP A 161 -11.86 -3.09 10.79
N VAL A 162 -10.80 -3.86 11.05
CA VAL A 162 -10.39 -5.01 10.23
C VAL A 162 -11.04 -6.30 10.70
N LEU A 163 -11.14 -6.51 12.02
CA LEU A 163 -11.69 -7.72 12.64
C LEU A 163 -13.20 -7.65 12.87
N ARG A 164 -13.82 -6.47 12.67
CA ARG A 164 -15.27 -6.27 12.78
C ARG A 164 -16.11 -7.35 12.10
N PRO A 165 -15.92 -7.69 10.80
CA PRO A 165 -16.76 -8.70 10.14
C PRO A 165 -16.63 -10.10 10.74
N ALA A 166 -15.45 -10.47 11.24
CA ALA A 166 -15.24 -11.76 11.91
C ALA A 166 -16.02 -11.81 13.23
N ILE A 167 -16.02 -10.71 13.99
CA ILE A 167 -16.74 -10.63 15.27
C ILE A 167 -18.26 -10.55 15.07
N GLU A 168 -18.75 -9.83 14.05
CA GLU A 168 -20.19 -9.81 13.76
C GLU A 168 -20.73 -11.19 13.41
N LYS A 169 -19.98 -11.99 12.64
CA LYS A 169 -20.33 -13.38 12.37
C LYS A 169 -20.29 -14.24 13.64
N PHE A 170 -19.27 -14.03 14.48
CA PHE A 170 -19.16 -14.70 15.78
C PHE A 170 -20.39 -14.44 16.65
N ILE A 171 -20.77 -13.17 16.86
CA ILE A 171 -21.90 -12.77 17.70
C ILE A 171 -23.21 -13.39 17.19
N LYS A 172 -23.40 -13.44 15.86
CA LYS A 172 -24.60 -14.06 15.25
C LYS A 172 -24.67 -15.57 15.48
N ARG A 173 -23.54 -16.29 15.46
CA ARG A 173 -23.49 -17.75 15.61
C ARG A 173 -23.41 -18.20 17.08
N TYR A 174 -22.92 -17.34 17.96
CA TYR A 174 -22.66 -17.63 19.37
C TYR A 174 -23.81 -18.29 20.15
N PRO A 175 -25.09 -17.87 20.00
CA PRO A 175 -26.20 -18.45 20.77
C PRO A 175 -26.46 -19.93 20.48
N TYR A 176 -26.07 -20.40 19.28
CA TYR A 176 -26.30 -21.77 18.84
C TYR A 176 -25.11 -22.66 19.18
N GLU A 177 -23.90 -22.22 18.83
CA GLU A 177 -22.69 -23.04 18.86
C GLU A 177 -21.49 -22.20 19.33
N SER A 178 -21.40 -21.92 20.63
CA SER A 178 -20.39 -21.01 21.19
C SER A 178 -18.95 -21.43 20.88
N LYS A 179 -18.62 -22.73 20.99
CA LYS A 179 -17.27 -23.24 20.71
C LYS A 179 -16.92 -23.18 19.23
N GLU A 180 -17.84 -23.59 18.36
CA GLU A 180 -17.61 -23.58 16.91
C GLU A 180 -17.53 -22.16 16.36
N ALA A 181 -18.33 -21.24 16.90
CA ALA A 181 -18.26 -19.82 16.56
C ALA A 181 -16.86 -19.25 16.81
N VAL A 182 -16.22 -19.58 17.95
CA VAL A 182 -14.84 -19.12 18.24
C VAL A 182 -13.84 -19.70 17.25
N LEU A 183 -13.97 -20.97 16.87
CA LEU A 183 -13.08 -21.62 15.89
C LEU A 183 -13.24 -21.05 14.48
N ASP A 184 -14.47 -20.72 14.07
CA ASP A 184 -14.70 -20.08 12.78
C ASP A 184 -14.23 -18.62 12.76
N MET A 185 -14.31 -17.94 13.91
CA MET A 185 -13.72 -16.62 14.06
C MET A 185 -12.20 -16.67 13.84
N GLU A 186 -11.49 -17.70 14.32
CA GLU A 186 -10.06 -17.89 14.06
C GLU A 186 -9.75 -17.95 12.55
N LYS A 187 -10.53 -18.76 11.82
CA LYS A 187 -10.37 -18.94 10.37
C LYS A 187 -10.62 -17.62 9.63
N ASP A 188 -11.64 -16.87 10.03
CA ASP A 188 -11.99 -15.59 9.42
C ASP A 188 -10.96 -14.49 9.72
N MET A 189 -10.28 -14.57 10.87
CA MET A 189 -9.25 -13.61 11.26
C MET A 189 -7.96 -13.73 10.43
N ASP A 190 -7.57 -14.95 10.03
CA ASP A 190 -6.41 -15.24 9.17
C ASP A 190 -5.13 -14.48 9.57
N PHE A 191 -4.66 -14.69 10.81
CA PHE A 191 -3.33 -14.28 11.26
C PHE A 191 -2.78 -15.23 12.34
N PRO A 192 -1.44 -15.34 12.51
CA PRO A 192 -0.84 -16.34 13.39
C PRO A 192 -1.29 -16.25 14.86
N GLU A 193 -1.46 -15.03 15.37
CA GLU A 193 -1.85 -14.76 16.75
C GLU A 193 -3.37 -14.92 17.00
N ALA A 194 -4.18 -15.18 15.96
CA ALA A 194 -5.61 -15.44 16.11
C ALA A 194 -5.86 -16.67 16.98
N SER A 195 -5.09 -17.74 16.76
CA SER A 195 -5.14 -18.98 17.55
C SER A 195 -4.98 -18.74 19.06
N LEU A 196 -4.08 -17.84 19.46
CA LEU A 196 -3.88 -17.48 20.86
C LEU A 196 -5.11 -16.79 21.44
N LEU A 197 -5.72 -15.87 20.68
CA LEU A 197 -6.93 -15.18 21.10
C LEU A 197 -8.10 -16.18 21.23
N THR A 198 -8.25 -17.06 20.26
CA THR A 198 -9.24 -18.14 20.24
C THR A 198 -9.12 -19.03 21.48
N SER A 199 -7.92 -19.48 21.83
CA SER A 199 -7.69 -20.28 23.04
C SER A 199 -8.09 -19.55 24.32
N VAL A 200 -7.78 -18.25 24.40
CA VAL A 200 -8.19 -17.40 25.52
C VAL A 200 -9.71 -17.27 25.60
N LEU A 201 -10.37 -17.02 24.47
CA LEU A 201 -11.84 -16.90 24.43
C LEU A 201 -12.53 -18.23 24.77
N LEU A 202 -12.02 -19.36 24.30
CA LEU A 202 -12.52 -20.69 24.67
C LEU A 202 -12.39 -20.93 26.18
N GLN A 203 -11.30 -20.47 26.79
CA GLN A 203 -11.13 -20.56 28.24
C GLN A 203 -12.16 -19.70 28.98
N VAL A 204 -12.43 -18.48 28.51
CA VAL A 204 -13.44 -17.59 29.09
C VAL A 204 -14.84 -18.19 28.99
N ILE A 205 -15.16 -18.84 27.87
CA ILE A 205 -16.42 -19.59 27.70
C ILE A 205 -16.47 -20.77 28.67
N ALA A 206 -15.38 -21.54 28.78
CA ALA A 206 -15.32 -22.71 29.66
C ALA A 206 -15.39 -22.35 31.15
N SER A 207 -14.88 -21.17 31.53
CA SER A 207 -14.91 -20.67 32.91
C SER A 207 -16.19 -19.93 33.28
N GLY A 208 -17.12 -19.75 32.35
CA GLY A 208 -18.36 -19.01 32.59
C GLY A 208 -18.13 -17.54 32.92
N GLY A 209 -17.05 -16.94 32.39
CA GLY A 209 -16.74 -15.52 32.56
C GLY A 209 -15.99 -15.15 33.84
N ASN A 210 -15.76 -16.07 34.77
CA ASN A 210 -15.37 -15.71 36.14
C ASN A 210 -13.91 -16.05 36.52
N ASN A 211 -12.99 -16.15 35.56
CA ASN A 211 -11.59 -16.51 35.87
C ASN A 211 -10.55 -15.64 35.17
N MET A 212 -9.52 -15.29 35.94
CA MET A 212 -8.26 -14.75 35.47
C MET A 212 -7.68 -15.63 34.36
N ILE A 213 -7.27 -15.01 33.26
CA ILE A 213 -6.61 -15.68 32.13
C ILE A 213 -5.19 -16.07 32.57
N THR A 214 -5.06 -17.20 33.27
CA THR A 214 -3.80 -17.71 33.81
C THR A 214 -3.09 -18.72 32.91
N THR A 215 -3.67 -19.00 31.73
CA THR A 215 -3.06 -19.93 30.77
C THR A 215 -1.82 -19.34 30.12
N SER A 216 -0.95 -20.23 29.65
CA SER A 216 0.29 -19.87 28.96
C SER A 216 0.05 -19.00 27.73
N GLU A 217 -1.12 -19.15 27.11
CA GLU A 217 -1.64 -18.43 25.97
C GLU A 217 -1.99 -16.98 26.33
N GLY A 218 -2.64 -16.76 27.47
CA GLY A 218 -2.87 -15.42 28.02
C GLY A 218 -1.57 -14.70 28.35
N VAL A 219 -0.61 -15.39 28.96
CA VAL A 219 0.73 -14.83 29.25
C VAL A 219 1.49 -14.45 27.98
N ARG A 220 1.37 -15.26 26.91
CA ARG A 220 1.94 -14.93 25.60
C ARG A 220 1.27 -13.69 25.00
N MET A 221 -0.06 -13.62 25.03
CA MET A 221 -0.81 -12.45 24.54
C MET A 221 -0.42 -11.18 25.30
N GLU A 222 -0.30 -11.28 26.63
CA GLU A 222 0.16 -10.21 27.52
C GLU A 222 1.60 -9.76 27.17
N THR A 223 2.47 -10.70 26.85
CA THR A 223 3.85 -10.40 26.44
C THR A 223 3.89 -9.65 25.11
N ILE A 224 3.05 -10.06 24.15
CA ILE A 224 2.91 -9.38 22.87
C ILE A 224 2.37 -7.96 23.09
N ARG A 225 1.33 -7.80 23.93
CA ARG A 225 0.77 -6.50 24.33
C ARG A 225 1.85 -5.57 24.89
N LYS A 226 2.62 -6.03 25.87
CA LYS A 226 3.75 -5.27 26.47
C LYS A 226 4.80 -4.90 25.43
N THR A 227 5.11 -5.81 24.51
CA THR A 227 6.10 -5.57 23.44
C THR A 227 5.61 -4.52 22.44
N MET A 228 4.32 -4.56 22.07
CA MET A 228 3.71 -3.54 21.23
C MET A 228 3.74 -2.16 21.88
N TYR A 229 3.38 -2.07 23.16
CA TYR A 229 3.47 -0.81 23.93
C TYR A 229 4.91 -0.27 23.97
N LYS A 230 5.89 -1.12 24.26
CA LYS A 230 7.31 -0.72 24.25
C LYS A 230 7.76 -0.24 22.88
N THR A 231 7.31 -0.91 21.81
CA THR A 231 7.65 -0.53 20.43
C THR A 231 7.00 0.79 20.07
N GLU A 232 5.74 1.01 20.43
CA GLU A 232 5.07 2.30 20.19
C GLU A 232 5.83 3.44 20.86
N ILE A 233 6.20 3.26 22.13
CA ILE A 233 7.00 4.24 22.88
C ILE A 233 8.37 4.47 22.20
N ALA A 234 9.04 3.39 21.77
CA ALA A 234 10.34 3.46 21.11
C ALA A 234 10.30 4.12 19.72
N VAL A 235 9.16 4.06 19.02
CA VAL A 235 9.00 4.65 17.67
C VAL A 235 8.61 6.14 17.72
N ARG A 236 8.00 6.63 18.81
CA ARG A 236 7.71 8.07 19.01
C ARG A 236 8.92 9.00 18.73
N PRO A 237 10.14 8.75 19.23
CA PRO A 237 11.29 9.59 18.92
C PRO A 237 11.67 9.56 17.44
N LEU A 238 11.49 8.43 16.74
CA LEU A 238 11.76 8.34 15.30
C LEU A 238 10.81 9.24 14.51
N TYR A 239 9.52 9.28 14.86
CA TYR A 239 8.59 10.23 14.22
C TYR A 239 9.01 11.68 14.44
N ARG A 240 9.45 12.03 15.65
CA ARG A 240 9.93 13.38 15.96
C ARG A 240 11.19 13.73 15.15
N GLN A 241 12.12 12.78 15.01
CA GLN A 241 13.29 12.95 14.16
C GLN A 241 12.89 13.15 12.69
N LEU A 242 11.96 12.34 12.18
CA LEU A 242 11.49 12.44 10.78
C LEU A 242 10.86 13.81 10.49
N VAL A 243 10.05 14.33 11.42
CA VAL A 243 9.49 15.69 11.32
C VAL A 243 10.59 16.75 11.36
N LEU A 244 11.63 16.58 12.18
CA LEU A 244 12.79 17.49 12.20
C LEU A 244 13.63 17.45 10.91
N PHE A 245 13.66 16.31 10.20
CA PHE A 245 14.33 16.19 8.92
C PHE A 245 13.52 16.77 7.74
N LEU A 246 12.22 17.00 7.92
CA LEU A 246 11.34 17.49 6.85
C LEU A 246 11.84 18.82 6.24
N PRO A 247 12.22 19.86 7.02
CA PRO A 247 12.75 21.11 6.46
C PRO A 247 14.08 20.90 5.73
N LEU A 248 14.91 19.95 6.16
CA LEU A 248 16.18 19.63 5.51
C LEU A 248 15.92 19.01 4.13
N ILE A 249 14.97 18.09 4.04
CA ILE A 249 14.52 17.51 2.76
C ILE A 249 13.97 18.59 1.83
N VAL A 250 13.14 19.51 2.34
CA VAL A 250 12.61 20.64 1.57
C VAL A 250 13.74 21.56 1.10
N GLY A 251 14.68 21.92 1.97
CA GLY A 251 15.84 22.74 1.62
C GLY A 251 16.72 22.10 0.55
N MET A 252 17.03 20.80 0.68
CA MET A 252 17.74 20.06 -0.35
C MET A 252 16.98 20.05 -1.68
N SER A 253 15.65 19.89 -1.66
CA SER A 253 14.84 19.91 -2.87
C SER A 253 14.89 21.27 -3.59
N MET A 254 14.91 22.38 -2.84
CA MET A 254 15.07 23.72 -3.41
C MET A 254 16.45 23.93 -4.04
N VAL A 255 17.52 23.46 -3.37
CA VAL A 255 18.89 23.55 -3.91
C VAL A 255 19.04 22.72 -5.18
N LEU A 256 18.52 21.49 -5.17
CA LEU A 256 18.51 20.61 -6.36
C LEU A 256 17.73 21.24 -7.51
N TYR A 257 16.59 21.89 -7.21
CA TYR A 257 15.81 22.61 -8.22
C TYR A 257 16.58 23.80 -8.81
N ALA A 258 17.21 24.63 -7.98
CA ALA A 258 17.98 25.79 -8.42
C ALA A 258 19.17 25.35 -9.31
N LEU A 259 19.93 24.35 -8.89
CA LEU A 259 21.02 23.78 -9.69
C LEU A 259 20.51 23.20 -11.01
N GLY A 260 19.40 22.45 -10.98
CA GLY A 260 18.76 21.91 -12.18
C GLY A 260 18.36 23.01 -13.18
N SER A 261 17.75 24.09 -12.68
CA SER A 261 17.34 25.23 -13.52
C SER A 261 18.52 25.92 -14.20
N HIS A 262 19.61 26.22 -13.47
CA HIS A 262 20.80 26.84 -14.04
C HIS A 262 21.46 25.98 -15.11
N VAL A 263 21.46 24.66 -14.94
CA VAL A 263 22.01 23.75 -15.95
C VAL A 263 21.13 23.70 -17.19
N LEU A 264 19.80 23.73 -17.04
CA LEU A 264 18.87 23.82 -18.17
C LEU A 264 19.06 25.13 -18.94
N ASP A 265 19.18 26.26 -18.23
CA ASP A 265 19.43 27.56 -18.84
C ASP A 265 20.76 27.60 -19.59
N SER A 266 21.83 27.07 -19.00
CA SER A 266 23.14 26.96 -19.65
C SER A 266 23.07 26.12 -20.92
N LEU A 267 22.36 24.99 -20.90
CA LEU A 267 22.16 24.14 -22.08
C LEU A 267 21.33 24.84 -23.16
N SER A 268 20.33 25.63 -22.79
CA SER A 268 19.53 26.41 -23.74
C SER A 268 20.38 27.47 -24.45
N ALA A 269 21.27 28.14 -23.72
CA ALA A 269 22.20 29.14 -24.26
C ALA A 269 23.21 28.52 -25.26
N PHE A 270 23.71 27.31 -24.98
CA PHE A 270 24.57 26.56 -25.90
C PHE A 270 23.83 26.04 -27.14
N ASN A 271 22.51 25.79 -27.04
CA ASN A 271 21.72 25.34 -28.19
C ASN A 271 21.32 26.52 -29.10
N SER A 272 21.10 27.71 -28.54
CA SER A 272 20.83 28.93 -29.31
C SER A 272 22.02 29.44 -30.11
N SER A 273 23.27 29.12 -29.72
CA SER A 273 24.47 29.52 -30.46
C SER A 273 24.77 28.68 -31.70
N ASN A 274 24.03 27.58 -31.92
CA ASN A 274 24.08 26.78 -33.15
C ASN A 274 22.99 27.12 -34.18
N ILE A 275 22.20 28.18 -33.96
CA ILE A 275 21.15 28.66 -34.90
C ILE A 275 21.69 29.77 -35.84
N MET A 276 22.96 30.19 -35.70
CA MET A 276 23.63 31.14 -36.61
C MET A 276 24.79 30.49 -37.40
N LYS A 277 24.60 29.26 -37.88
CA LYS A 277 25.41 28.69 -38.96
C LYS A 277 24.53 28.16 -40.07
#